data_AF-A0A800K4X4-F1
#
_entry.id   AF-A0A800K4X4-F1
#
_cell.length_a   1.000
_cell.length_b   1.000
_cell.length_c   1.000
_cell.angle_alpha   90.00
_cell.angle_beta   90.00
_cell.angle_gamma   90.00
#
_symmetry.space_group_name_H-M   'P 1'
#
loop_
_entity.id
_entity.type
_entity.pdbx_description
1 polymer ?
#
loop_
_entity_poly.entity_id
_entity_poly.type
_entity_poly.pdbx_seq_one_letter_code
_entity_poly.pdbx_strand_id
1 'polypeptide(L)'
;MRLSRALSLPVLESVAVAAVLLGSAACRTPDAFVTIVTVPTPADYVSGGETLLRIEALPGTDLAAISLSLDGSRADAVIAPAPPDRLRRDQHAVLALLKGLVLGENEVVVMIDGEPVASLTVTNYAIEGPIFSGEHLDPYFCLSDLAPSRGAPRRFAIGNGESLDGGMHGENCSMERRIDYVYRPTGEDVDFQPLADPASVPSDVAHTMTSEGKTVPFVVRLETGTINRAIYQTAVLADQASSSPDPWNPPSGWNGRLVYTFGGGCEAGFFQGTSTGRVLRADMLGAGYAVASSTLNVNAQGGCNDPLSAETAMMVKERFAEVYGPPLHTIGSGGSGGAMQQLLIAGAYPGIINGIMPTLTFPDAVTYFIDTPDCRLLLRRYLNDRPLDEETKRVIGAWATWRTCENSLGPRPNRIGPDNCPAVIPVEARYDRIENPSGVRCSIYDGMRSVFGTQKYEEITPTPTV
;
A
#
# COMPACT_ATOMS: atom_id res chain seq x y z
N MET A 1 50.86 30.12 -48.83
CA MET A 1 49.61 30.48 -49.55
C MET A 1 48.49 29.72 -48.86
N ARG A 2 47.60 30.41 -48.13
CA ARG A 2 46.22 30.80 -48.57
C ARG A 2 45.40 29.54 -48.94
N LEU A 3 44.19 29.27 -48.47
CA LEU A 3 43.14 30.09 -47.85
C LEU A 3 42.05 29.12 -47.33
N SER A 4 41.34 29.56 -46.30
CA SER A 4 40.09 29.02 -45.77
C SER A 4 39.02 28.84 -46.86
N ARG A 5 38.14 27.83 -46.72
CA ARG A 5 36.82 27.82 -47.36
C ARG A 5 35.73 27.35 -46.41
N ALA A 6 34.85 28.30 -46.10
CA ALA A 6 33.54 28.10 -45.51
C ALA A 6 32.64 27.29 -46.47
N LEU A 7 31.76 26.46 -45.91
CA LEU A 7 30.62 25.90 -46.61
C LEU A 7 29.34 26.53 -46.06
N SER A 8 28.66 27.24 -46.94
CA SER A 8 27.33 27.84 -46.80
C SER A 8 26.23 26.80 -47.05
N LEU A 9 25.15 26.92 -46.27
CA LEU A 9 23.89 26.18 -46.37
C LEU A 9 23.17 26.37 -47.71
N PRO A 10 22.33 25.39 -48.12
CA PRO A 10 21.12 25.65 -48.87
C PRO A 10 19.87 25.47 -48.01
N VAL A 11 18.95 26.42 -48.20
CA VAL A 11 17.59 26.53 -47.67
C VAL A 11 16.73 25.41 -48.25
N LEU A 12 15.90 24.75 -47.43
CA LEU A 12 14.77 23.93 -47.90
C LEU A 12 13.44 24.55 -47.47
N GLU A 13 12.57 24.67 -48.45
CA GLU A 13 11.29 25.37 -48.47
C GLU A 13 10.23 24.73 -47.58
N SER A 14 9.42 25.58 -46.95
CA SER A 14 8.29 25.22 -46.11
C SER A 14 7.05 24.94 -46.96
N VAL A 15 6.46 23.75 -46.84
CA VAL A 15 5.15 23.42 -47.41
C VAL A 15 4.07 23.82 -46.40
N ALA A 16 3.25 24.81 -46.77
CA ALA A 16 2.07 25.21 -46.02
C ALA A 16 0.90 24.26 -46.33
N VAL A 17 0.40 23.57 -45.30
CA VAL A 17 -0.87 22.83 -45.36
C VAL A 17 -1.98 23.73 -44.85
N ALA A 18 -2.88 24.13 -45.76
CA ALA A 18 -4.11 24.85 -45.42
C ALA A 18 -5.16 23.85 -44.90
N ALA A 19 -5.42 23.86 -43.60
CA ALA A 19 -6.53 23.14 -43.01
C ALA A 19 -7.82 23.99 -43.11
N VAL A 20 -8.81 23.44 -43.80
CA VAL A 20 -10.14 24.02 -43.99
C VAL A 20 -10.90 24.01 -42.65
N LEU A 21 -11.33 25.20 -42.21
CA LEU A 21 -12.23 25.41 -41.08
C LEU A 21 -13.64 24.94 -41.44
N LEU A 22 -14.03 23.76 -40.94
CA LEU A 22 -15.43 23.36 -40.85
C LEU A 22 -15.97 23.82 -39.50
N GLY A 23 -16.81 24.87 -39.54
CA GLY A 23 -17.53 25.38 -38.39
C GLY A 23 -18.56 24.36 -37.90
N SER A 24 -18.23 23.67 -36.82
CA SER A 24 -19.20 22.99 -35.97
C SER A 24 -19.83 24.05 -35.08
N ALA A 25 -21.14 24.25 -35.19
CA ALA A 25 -21.92 25.00 -34.23
C ALA A 25 -21.70 24.39 -32.84
N ALA A 26 -20.92 25.07 -32.01
CA ALA A 26 -20.80 24.74 -30.60
C ALA A 26 -22.18 24.90 -29.98
N CYS A 27 -22.85 23.78 -29.74
CA CYS A 27 -23.88 23.73 -28.72
C CYS A 27 -23.16 24.10 -27.43
N ARG A 28 -23.43 25.30 -26.90
CA ARG A 28 -22.92 25.74 -25.61
C ARG A 28 -23.39 24.74 -24.57
N THR A 29 -22.52 23.85 -24.13
CA THR A 29 -22.64 23.25 -22.80
C THR A 29 -22.59 24.42 -21.82
N PRO A 30 -23.59 24.60 -20.94
CA PRO A 30 -23.50 25.59 -19.88
C PRO A 30 -22.23 25.31 -19.08
N ASP A 31 -21.48 26.34 -18.72
CA ASP A 31 -20.39 26.27 -17.75
C ASP A 31 -20.93 25.74 -16.40
N ALA A 32 -21.02 24.42 -16.24
CA ALA A 32 -21.33 23.81 -14.96
C ALA A 32 -20.02 23.62 -14.19
N PHE A 33 -19.66 24.62 -13.39
CA PHE A 33 -18.47 24.66 -12.52
C PHE A 33 -18.53 23.66 -11.33
N VAL A 34 -19.37 22.62 -11.41
CA VAL A 34 -19.44 21.57 -10.37
C VAL A 34 -18.38 20.53 -10.69
N THR A 35 -17.44 20.32 -9.77
CA THR A 35 -16.39 19.31 -9.93
C THR A 35 -16.69 18.13 -9.01
N ILE A 36 -16.67 16.92 -9.56
CA ILE A 36 -16.78 15.67 -8.80
C ILE A 36 -15.48 14.87 -8.97
N VAL A 37 -14.93 14.40 -7.85
CA VAL A 37 -13.76 13.51 -7.81
C VAL A 37 -13.93 12.48 -6.70
N THR A 38 -13.36 11.30 -6.85
CA THR A 38 -13.15 10.36 -5.74
C THR A 38 -11.99 10.85 -4.86
N VAL A 39 -12.06 10.57 -3.57
CA VAL A 39 -11.01 10.92 -2.60
C VAL A 39 -10.81 9.78 -1.59
N PRO A 40 -9.58 9.36 -1.29
CA PRO A 40 -8.31 9.80 -1.85
C PRO A 40 -7.91 9.03 -3.11
N THR A 41 -8.60 7.93 -3.42
CA THR A 41 -8.28 7.03 -4.54
C THR A 41 -8.74 7.62 -5.87
N PRO A 42 -7.95 7.54 -6.95
CA PRO A 42 -8.42 7.89 -8.28
C PRO A 42 -9.62 7.04 -8.72
N ALA A 43 -10.52 7.62 -9.52
CA ALA A 43 -11.79 6.99 -9.87
C ALA A 43 -11.62 5.65 -10.61
N ASP A 44 -10.49 5.46 -11.30
CA ASP A 44 -10.16 4.24 -12.04
C ASP A 44 -9.67 3.08 -11.16
N TYR A 45 -9.53 3.28 -9.84
CA TYR A 45 -8.87 2.33 -8.94
C TYR A 45 -9.63 2.09 -7.62
N VAL A 46 -10.94 2.36 -7.60
CA VAL A 46 -11.78 2.16 -6.41
C VAL A 46 -11.94 0.68 -6.09
N SER A 47 -12.08 0.31 -4.82
CA SER A 47 -12.24 -1.09 -4.41
C SER A 47 -13.33 -1.31 -3.37
N GLY A 48 -13.92 -2.51 -3.38
CA GLY A 48 -14.80 -2.96 -2.30
C GLY A 48 -16.24 -2.44 -2.33
N GLY A 49 -16.66 -1.81 -3.43
CA GLY A 49 -18.07 -1.47 -3.67
C GLY A 49 -18.54 -0.16 -3.02
N GLU A 50 -17.64 0.59 -2.39
CA GLU A 50 -17.90 1.92 -1.85
C GLU A 50 -16.77 2.89 -2.21
N THR A 51 -17.04 4.19 -2.17
CA THR A 51 -16.02 5.24 -2.32
C THR A 51 -16.51 6.54 -1.71
N LEU A 52 -15.57 7.35 -1.21
CA LEU A 52 -15.85 8.72 -0.84
C LEU A 52 -15.65 9.65 -2.04
N LEU A 53 -16.65 10.48 -2.31
CA LEU A 53 -16.64 11.51 -3.35
C LEU A 53 -16.50 12.89 -2.72
N ARG A 54 -15.77 13.77 -3.38
CA ARG A 54 -15.79 15.22 -3.12
C ARG A 54 -16.48 15.92 -4.27
N ILE A 55 -17.48 16.71 -3.93
CA ILE A 55 -18.23 17.52 -4.90
C ILE A 55 -18.04 18.98 -4.52
N GLU A 56 -17.36 19.73 -5.38
CA GLU A 56 -17.14 21.16 -5.26
C GLU A 56 -18.24 21.88 -6.04
N ALA A 57 -19.07 22.66 -5.35
CA ALA A 57 -20.18 23.40 -5.93
C ALA A 57 -19.86 24.90 -6.01
N LEU A 58 -20.60 25.61 -6.87
CA LEU A 58 -20.47 27.06 -6.97
C LEU A 58 -20.93 27.75 -5.68
N PRO A 59 -20.27 28.86 -5.27
CA PRO A 59 -20.79 29.69 -4.18
C PRO A 59 -22.25 30.08 -4.41
N GLY A 60 -23.08 29.92 -3.38
CA GLY A 60 -24.52 30.20 -3.46
C GLY A 60 -25.39 29.03 -3.92
N THR A 61 -24.81 27.91 -4.34
CA THR A 61 -25.54 26.64 -4.53
C THR A 61 -26.10 26.18 -3.19
N ASP A 62 -27.35 25.73 -3.11
CA ASP A 62 -27.80 25.03 -1.90
C ASP A 62 -27.19 23.62 -1.87
N LEU A 63 -26.30 23.35 -0.91
CA LEU A 63 -25.68 22.02 -0.78
C LEU A 63 -26.72 20.94 -0.45
N ALA A 64 -27.85 21.30 0.15
CA ALA A 64 -28.94 20.38 0.44
C ALA A 64 -29.70 19.93 -0.82
N ALA A 65 -29.56 20.66 -1.93
CA ALA A 65 -30.13 20.31 -3.23
C ALA A 65 -29.29 19.28 -4.01
N ILE A 66 -28.08 18.97 -3.55
CA ILE A 66 -27.19 18.00 -4.18
C ILE A 66 -27.71 16.57 -3.92
N SER A 67 -27.87 15.80 -4.99
CA SER A 67 -28.14 14.37 -4.92
C SER A 67 -27.31 13.63 -5.98
N LEU A 68 -27.25 12.30 -5.85
CA LEU A 68 -26.46 11.44 -6.72
C LEU A 68 -27.34 10.40 -7.42
N SER A 69 -27.04 10.16 -8.69
CA SER A 69 -27.48 9.00 -9.44
C SER A 69 -26.28 8.07 -9.66
N LEU A 70 -26.52 6.76 -9.52
CA LEU A 70 -25.60 5.69 -9.87
C LEU A 70 -26.25 4.86 -10.98
N ASP A 71 -25.62 4.80 -12.15
CA ASP A 71 -26.10 4.06 -13.34
C ASP A 71 -27.58 4.36 -13.68
N GLY A 72 -27.94 5.65 -13.65
CA GLY A 72 -29.29 6.14 -13.95
C GLY A 72 -30.34 5.89 -12.86
N SER A 73 -29.97 5.27 -11.73
CA SER A 73 -30.83 5.08 -10.56
C SER A 73 -30.40 5.97 -9.40
N ARG A 74 -31.32 6.29 -8.48
CA ARG A 74 -30.95 7.04 -7.26
C ARG A 74 -29.88 6.27 -6.48
N ALA A 75 -28.76 6.94 -6.19
CA ALA A 75 -27.65 6.33 -5.48
C ALA A 75 -27.96 6.11 -3.99
N ASP A 76 -27.42 5.04 -3.42
CA ASP A 76 -27.26 4.90 -1.96
C ASP A 76 -26.03 5.68 -1.51
N ALA A 77 -26.26 6.92 -1.10
CA ALA A 77 -25.20 7.83 -0.68
C ALA A 77 -25.61 8.67 0.53
N VAL A 78 -24.67 8.82 1.47
CA VAL A 78 -24.77 9.80 2.55
C VAL A 78 -23.95 11.02 2.16
N ILE A 79 -24.58 12.19 2.13
CA ILE A 79 -23.97 13.45 1.69
C ILE A 79 -24.02 14.43 2.85
N ALA A 80 -22.88 15.03 3.17
CA ALA A 80 -22.80 16.10 4.15
C ALA A 80 -21.71 17.13 3.79
N PRO A 81 -21.82 18.37 4.28
CA PRO A 81 -20.83 19.42 4.05
C PRO A 81 -19.43 18.94 4.40
N ALA A 82 -18.47 19.22 3.53
CA ALA A 82 -17.10 18.80 3.76
C ALA A 82 -16.48 19.60 4.93
N PRO A 83 -15.71 18.97 5.83
CA PRO A 83 -15.03 19.69 6.90
C PRO A 83 -14.03 20.70 6.33
N PRO A 84 -14.13 22.01 6.65
CA PRO A 84 -13.32 23.06 6.03
C PRO A 84 -11.81 22.85 6.25
N ASP A 85 -11.42 22.43 7.46
CA ASP A 85 -10.02 22.23 7.83
C ASP A 85 -9.35 21.04 7.13
N ARG A 86 -10.11 20.18 6.44
CA ARG A 86 -9.60 18.90 5.90
C ARG A 86 -9.42 18.87 4.40
N LEU A 87 -9.97 19.84 3.68
CA LEU A 87 -9.81 19.94 2.22
C LEU A 87 -8.73 20.93 1.77
N ARG A 88 -8.04 21.59 2.70
CA ARG A 88 -7.01 22.63 2.45
C ARG A 88 -7.46 23.82 1.61
N ARG A 89 -8.75 23.94 1.30
CA ARG A 89 -9.34 25.08 0.60
C ARG A 89 -10.70 25.36 1.21
N ASP A 90 -10.98 26.64 1.46
CA ASP A 90 -12.33 27.13 1.73
C ASP A 90 -13.15 26.94 0.45
N GLN A 91 -13.80 25.79 0.33
CA GLN A 91 -14.63 25.47 -0.81
C GLN A 91 -16.02 25.09 -0.34
N HIS A 92 -17.01 25.62 -1.08
CA HIS A 92 -18.40 25.28 -0.92
C HIS A 92 -18.60 23.85 -1.46
N ALA A 93 -18.31 22.86 -0.62
CA ALA A 93 -18.17 21.47 -1.03
C ALA A 93 -18.87 20.51 -0.08
N VAL A 94 -19.27 19.35 -0.61
CA VAL A 94 -19.75 18.20 0.16
C VAL A 94 -18.79 17.02 -0.01
N LEU A 95 -18.77 16.16 1.01
CA LEU A 95 -18.32 14.79 0.84
C LEU A 95 -19.55 13.89 0.75
N ALA A 96 -19.49 12.89 -0.12
CA ALA A 96 -20.54 11.89 -0.30
C ALA A 96 -19.95 10.48 -0.21
N LEU A 97 -20.34 9.70 0.79
CA LEU A 97 -20.00 8.29 0.86
C LEU A 97 -20.99 7.51 -0.01
N LEU A 98 -20.53 7.10 -1.18
CA LEU A 98 -21.30 6.34 -2.16
C LEU A 98 -21.09 4.84 -1.95
N LYS A 99 -22.19 4.07 -1.98
CA LYS A 99 -22.17 2.62 -1.85
C LYS A 99 -22.87 1.95 -3.03
N GLY A 100 -22.68 0.64 -3.14
CA GLY A 100 -23.37 -0.19 -4.12
C GLY A 100 -22.74 -0.17 -5.51
N LEU A 101 -21.47 0.20 -5.61
CA LEU A 101 -20.71 0.09 -6.86
C LEU A 101 -20.59 -1.38 -7.26
N VAL A 102 -20.94 -1.69 -8.50
CA VAL A 102 -20.73 -3.02 -9.09
C VAL A 102 -19.30 -3.15 -9.59
N LEU A 103 -18.82 -4.37 -9.84
CA LEU A 103 -17.48 -4.57 -10.41
C LEU A 103 -17.42 -3.99 -11.84
N GLY A 104 -16.34 -3.28 -12.15
CA GLY A 104 -16.14 -2.59 -13.43
C GLY A 104 -16.57 -1.13 -13.39
N GLU A 105 -16.89 -0.58 -14.54
CA GLU A 105 -17.29 0.83 -14.69
C GLU A 105 -18.69 1.09 -14.12
N ASN A 106 -18.83 2.20 -13.40
CA ASN A 106 -20.06 2.73 -12.84
C ASN A 106 -20.14 4.22 -13.21
N GLU A 107 -21.30 4.71 -13.64
CA GLU A 107 -21.51 6.13 -13.91
C GLU A 107 -22.16 6.82 -12.70
N VAL A 108 -21.45 7.79 -12.12
CA VAL A 108 -21.95 8.63 -11.03
C VAL A 108 -22.31 10.00 -11.60
N VAL A 109 -23.57 10.39 -11.46
CA VAL A 109 -24.07 11.70 -11.92
C VAL A 109 -24.47 12.56 -10.71
N VAL A 110 -23.93 13.78 -10.65
CA VAL A 110 -24.33 14.80 -9.69
C VAL A 110 -25.55 15.53 -10.22
N MET A 111 -26.59 15.59 -9.39
CA MET A 111 -27.83 16.30 -9.67
C MET A 111 -27.97 17.48 -8.69
N ILE A 112 -28.36 18.65 -9.19
CA ILE A 112 -28.76 19.81 -8.37
C ILE A 112 -30.19 20.16 -8.74
N ASP A 113 -31.09 20.20 -7.75
CA ASP A 113 -32.52 20.46 -7.97
C ASP A 113 -33.16 19.51 -9.01
N GLY A 114 -32.61 18.29 -9.15
CA GLY A 114 -33.07 17.27 -10.09
C GLY A 114 -32.49 17.38 -11.51
N GLU A 115 -31.63 18.36 -11.80
CA GLU A 115 -30.97 18.51 -13.09
C GLU A 115 -29.51 18.00 -13.04
N PRO A 116 -29.04 17.26 -14.07
CA PRO A 116 -27.68 16.74 -14.10
C PRO A 116 -26.68 17.88 -14.37
N VAL A 117 -25.68 18.00 -13.50
CA VAL A 117 -24.69 19.09 -13.59
C VAL A 117 -23.25 18.61 -13.80
N ALA A 118 -22.93 17.38 -13.42
CA ALA A 118 -21.62 16.77 -13.62
C ALA A 118 -21.73 15.24 -13.59
N SER A 119 -20.80 14.54 -14.22
CA SER A 119 -20.67 13.09 -14.11
C SER A 119 -19.22 12.65 -13.91
N LEU A 120 -19.05 11.45 -13.36
CA LEU A 120 -17.77 10.79 -13.15
C LEU A 120 -17.95 9.29 -13.39
N THR A 121 -17.11 8.71 -14.24
CA THR A 121 -16.98 7.25 -14.34
C THR A 121 -16.07 6.76 -13.22
N VAL A 122 -16.51 5.76 -12.48
CA VAL A 122 -15.78 5.10 -11.39
C VAL A 122 -15.59 3.63 -11.74
N THR A 123 -14.35 3.15 -11.77
CA THR A 123 -14.05 1.73 -11.96
C THR A 123 -13.83 1.08 -10.59
N ASN A 124 -14.70 0.16 -10.23
CA ASN A 124 -14.67 -0.55 -8.95
C ASN A 124 -14.14 -1.98 -9.11
N TYR A 125 -13.21 -2.35 -8.24
CA TYR A 125 -12.58 -3.66 -8.17
C TYR A 125 -13.01 -4.40 -6.90
N ALA A 126 -12.80 -5.72 -6.89
CA ALA A 126 -13.06 -6.52 -5.70
C ALA A 126 -12.09 -6.13 -4.57
N ILE A 127 -12.51 -6.28 -3.30
CA ILE A 127 -11.70 -5.86 -2.13
C ILE A 127 -10.42 -6.70 -1.96
N GLU A 128 -10.42 -7.90 -2.53
CA GLU A 128 -9.27 -8.79 -2.63
C GLU A 128 -8.26 -8.40 -3.70
N GLY A 129 -8.57 -7.43 -4.58
CA GLY A 129 -7.72 -7.09 -5.73
C GLY A 129 -7.70 -8.20 -6.81
N PRO A 130 -6.74 -8.15 -7.75
CA PRO A 130 -5.80 -7.04 -7.97
C PRO A 130 -6.45 -5.89 -8.76
N ILE A 131 -5.82 -4.72 -8.75
CA ILE A 131 -6.23 -3.51 -9.48
C ILE A 131 -5.18 -3.20 -10.58
N PHE A 132 -3.94 -2.95 -10.17
CA PHE A 132 -2.79 -2.67 -11.02
C PHE A 132 -1.53 -3.48 -10.65
N SER A 133 -1.55 -4.24 -9.54
CA SER A 133 -0.39 -5.01 -9.06
C SER A 133 -0.07 -6.27 -9.90
N GLY A 134 -0.94 -6.57 -10.88
CA GLY A 134 -0.89 -7.76 -11.72
C GLY A 134 -1.56 -8.96 -11.08
N GLU A 135 -1.48 -10.12 -11.75
CA GLU A 135 -2.13 -11.33 -11.26
C GLU A 135 -1.64 -11.70 -9.85
N HIS A 136 -2.60 -12.13 -9.03
CA HIS A 136 -2.35 -12.70 -7.72
C HIS A 136 -1.28 -13.79 -7.76
N LEU A 137 -0.37 -13.76 -6.78
CA LEU A 137 0.54 -14.88 -6.54
C LEU A 137 -0.27 -16.14 -6.24
N ASP A 138 0.14 -17.25 -6.87
CA ASP A 138 -0.48 -18.56 -6.81
C ASP A 138 0.63 -19.63 -6.84
N PRO A 139 0.62 -20.61 -5.91
CA PRO A 139 -0.31 -20.73 -4.78
C PRO A 139 -0.10 -19.63 -3.72
N TYR A 140 -1.12 -19.32 -2.94
CA TYR A 140 -1.05 -18.37 -1.83
C TYR A 140 -1.58 -19.02 -0.55
N PHE A 141 -0.79 -19.00 0.52
CA PHE A 141 -1.14 -19.65 1.78
C PHE A 141 -1.84 -18.66 2.71
N CYS A 142 -3.07 -18.97 3.12
CA CYS A 142 -3.75 -18.19 4.14
C CYS A 142 -3.12 -18.43 5.51
N LEU A 143 -3.46 -17.59 6.49
CA LEU A 143 -2.87 -17.66 7.84
C LEU A 143 -3.01 -19.05 8.50
N SER A 144 -4.11 -19.78 8.25
CA SER A 144 -4.31 -21.15 8.75
C SER A 144 -3.51 -22.22 8.02
N ASP A 145 -3.08 -21.96 6.78
CA ASP A 145 -2.29 -22.90 5.98
C ASP A 145 -0.78 -22.80 6.27
N LEU A 146 -0.37 -21.82 7.07
CA LEU A 146 1.05 -21.60 7.34
C LEU A 146 1.65 -22.68 8.22
N ALA A 147 2.89 -23.05 7.90
CA ALA A 147 3.65 -24.00 8.70
C ALA A 147 3.82 -23.51 10.16
N PRO A 148 3.58 -24.38 11.16
CA PRO A 148 3.70 -24.04 12.57
C PRO A 148 5.07 -23.46 12.94
N SER A 149 5.09 -22.56 13.92
CA SER A 149 6.32 -22.07 14.54
C SER A 149 6.48 -22.71 15.91
N ARG A 150 7.58 -23.45 16.14
CA ARG A 150 7.87 -24.14 17.41
C ARG A 150 6.72 -25.04 17.89
N GLY A 151 6.05 -25.73 16.96
CA GLY A 151 4.95 -26.64 17.25
C GLY A 151 3.59 -25.97 17.49
N ALA A 152 3.50 -24.63 17.42
CA ALA A 152 2.24 -23.90 17.53
C ALA A 152 1.80 -23.32 16.17
N PRO A 153 0.49 -23.32 15.86
CA PRO A 153 -0.05 -22.62 14.70
C PRO A 153 0.36 -21.14 14.71
N ARG A 154 0.61 -20.60 13.52
CA ARG A 154 0.88 -19.17 13.38
C ARG A 154 -0.40 -18.38 13.60
N ARG A 155 -0.25 -17.18 14.16
CA ARG A 155 -1.35 -16.30 14.52
C ARG A 155 -0.97 -14.87 14.22
N PHE A 156 -1.98 -14.03 13.99
CA PHE A 156 -1.82 -12.59 13.86
C PHE A 156 -2.28 -11.92 15.16
N ALA A 157 -1.38 -11.20 15.83
CA ALA A 157 -1.74 -10.48 17.05
C ALA A 157 -2.53 -9.21 16.72
N ILE A 158 -3.73 -9.08 17.28
CA ILE A 158 -4.61 -7.91 17.04
C ILE A 158 -4.07 -6.67 17.77
N GLY A 159 -3.47 -6.87 18.95
CA GLY A 159 -2.92 -5.79 19.80
C GLY A 159 -3.76 -5.50 21.05
N ASN A 160 -4.89 -6.17 21.23
CA ASN A 160 -5.74 -6.15 22.42
C ASN A 160 -5.55 -7.41 23.32
N GLY A 161 -4.49 -8.18 23.10
CA GLY A 161 -4.26 -9.46 23.78
C GLY A 161 -4.90 -10.67 23.10
N GLU A 162 -5.79 -10.47 22.12
CA GLU A 162 -6.30 -11.53 21.26
C GLU A 162 -5.44 -11.73 20.00
N SER A 163 -5.70 -12.83 19.29
CA SER A 163 -5.03 -13.13 18.03
C SER A 163 -5.98 -13.84 17.08
N LEU A 164 -5.79 -13.59 15.79
CA LEU A 164 -6.44 -14.33 14.71
C LEU A 164 -5.63 -15.59 14.44
N ASP A 165 -6.31 -16.72 14.29
CA ASP A 165 -5.71 -17.99 13.85
C ASP A 165 -5.93 -18.26 12.37
N GLY A 166 -6.68 -17.39 11.68
CA GLY A 166 -6.84 -17.44 10.24
C GLY A 166 -7.75 -18.56 9.76
N GLY A 167 -8.75 -18.96 10.54
CA GLY A 167 -9.75 -19.97 10.16
C GLY A 167 -10.27 -19.82 8.71
N MET A 168 -10.86 -20.88 8.13
CA MET A 168 -11.12 -20.92 6.68
C MET A 168 -11.98 -19.74 6.19
N HIS A 169 -11.33 -18.87 5.43
CA HIS A 169 -11.84 -17.59 4.95
C HIS A 169 -11.91 -17.53 3.40
N GLY A 170 -11.94 -18.71 2.77
CA GLY A 170 -12.00 -18.90 1.31
C GLY A 170 -10.64 -18.69 0.61
N GLU A 171 -10.64 -18.81 -0.72
CA GLU A 171 -9.45 -18.74 -1.60
C GLU A 171 -8.71 -17.38 -1.53
N ASN A 172 -9.38 -16.32 -1.05
CA ASN A 172 -8.83 -14.98 -0.92
C ASN A 172 -8.35 -14.64 0.51
N CYS A 173 -8.39 -15.60 1.43
CA CYS A 173 -8.01 -15.39 2.83
C CYS A 173 -8.80 -14.25 3.50
N SER A 174 -10.06 -14.03 3.12
CA SER A 174 -10.88 -12.87 3.50
C SER A 174 -11.59 -13.05 4.84
N MET A 175 -11.26 -12.21 5.82
CA MET A 175 -11.85 -12.23 7.15
C MET A 175 -12.89 -11.11 7.34
N GLU A 176 -13.82 -11.34 8.27
CA GLU A 176 -14.73 -10.29 8.71
C GLU A 176 -13.96 -9.18 9.44
N ARG A 177 -14.34 -7.93 9.16
CA ARG A 177 -13.77 -6.77 9.80
C ARG A 177 -14.18 -6.72 11.27
N ARG A 178 -13.20 -6.50 12.14
CA ARG A 178 -13.38 -6.38 13.57
C ARG A 178 -12.93 -5.01 14.07
N ILE A 179 -13.70 -4.46 15.00
CA ILE A 179 -13.36 -3.26 15.73
C ILE A 179 -13.05 -3.64 17.18
N ASP A 180 -11.90 -3.22 17.66
CA ASP A 180 -11.45 -3.39 19.04
C ASP A 180 -11.08 -2.03 19.63
N TYR A 181 -11.04 -1.96 20.95
CA TYR A 181 -10.55 -0.79 21.66
C TYR A 181 -9.43 -1.21 22.60
N VAL A 182 -8.44 -0.33 22.72
CA VAL A 182 -7.37 -0.44 23.71
C VAL A 182 -7.17 0.90 24.39
N TYR A 183 -6.63 0.89 25.59
CA TYR A 183 -6.25 2.11 26.29
C TYR A 183 -4.82 2.01 26.80
N ARG A 184 -4.17 3.14 26.98
CA ARG A 184 -2.87 3.19 27.65
C ARG A 184 -3.09 3.56 29.13
N PRO A 185 -2.67 2.72 30.09
CA PRO A 185 -2.76 3.06 31.50
C PRO A 185 -1.72 4.13 31.89
N THR A 186 -1.87 4.70 33.07
CA THR A 186 -0.87 5.56 33.71
C THR A 186 0.35 4.75 34.13
N GLY A 187 1.54 5.34 34.03
CA GLY A 187 2.81 4.67 34.34
C GLY A 187 3.86 4.85 33.24
N GLU A 188 5.11 4.65 33.61
CA GLU A 188 6.24 4.58 32.67
C GLU A 188 6.29 3.18 32.04
N ASP A 189 6.68 3.11 30.77
CA ASP A 189 6.88 1.86 30.02
C ASP A 189 5.70 0.87 30.00
N VAL A 190 4.47 1.38 30.14
CA VAL A 190 3.26 0.59 30.02
C VAL A 190 2.80 0.45 28.56
N ASP A 191 2.47 -0.80 28.20
CA ASP A 191 1.84 -1.17 26.94
C ASP A 191 0.33 -0.85 26.94
N PHE A 192 -0.26 -0.84 25.75
CA PHE A 192 -1.71 -0.77 25.58
C PHE A 192 -2.39 -2.02 26.17
N GLN A 193 -3.53 -1.81 26.83
CA GLN A 193 -4.37 -2.86 27.44
C GLN A 193 -5.73 -2.92 26.72
N PRO A 194 -6.36 -4.10 26.64
CA PRO A 194 -7.70 -4.23 26.07
C PRO A 194 -8.71 -3.35 26.81
N LEU A 195 -9.60 -2.71 26.05
CA LEU A 195 -10.76 -1.99 26.55
C LEU A 195 -12.02 -2.67 26.00
N ALA A 196 -12.75 -3.37 26.87
CA ALA A 196 -13.93 -4.13 26.47
C ALA A 196 -15.10 -3.23 26.06
N ASP A 197 -15.26 -2.08 26.73
CA ASP A 197 -16.31 -1.11 26.43
C ASP A 197 -15.70 0.30 26.35
N PRO A 198 -15.70 0.97 25.19
CA PRO A 198 -15.20 2.33 25.04
C PRO A 198 -15.98 3.37 25.85
N ALA A 199 -17.20 3.06 26.30
CA ALA A 199 -17.99 3.92 27.18
C ALA A 199 -17.64 3.76 28.66
N SER A 200 -16.90 2.70 29.03
CA SER A 200 -16.51 2.39 30.42
C SER A 200 -15.00 2.39 30.59
N VAL A 201 -14.40 3.59 30.51
CA VAL A 201 -12.95 3.75 30.57
C VAL A 201 -12.42 3.53 32.01
N PRO A 202 -11.39 2.68 32.20
CA PRO A 202 -10.76 2.45 33.49
C PRO A 202 -10.22 3.72 34.16
N SER A 203 -10.23 3.76 35.49
CA SER A 203 -9.77 4.90 36.28
C SER A 203 -8.27 5.20 36.12
N ASP A 204 -7.49 4.23 35.67
CA ASP A 204 -6.05 4.35 35.46
C ASP A 204 -5.68 4.78 34.03
N VAL A 205 -6.65 5.17 33.18
CA VAL A 205 -6.35 5.65 31.82
C VAL A 205 -5.41 6.88 31.83
N ALA A 206 -4.32 6.80 31.09
CA ALA A 206 -3.46 7.94 30.84
C ALA A 206 -4.16 8.95 29.93
N HIS A 207 -3.76 10.22 30.04
CA HIS A 207 -4.15 11.25 29.08
C HIS A 207 -2.96 11.56 28.17
N THR A 208 -3.25 11.97 26.95
CA THR A 208 -2.26 12.41 25.98
C THR A 208 -2.64 13.77 25.43
N MET A 209 -1.64 14.55 25.03
CA MET A 209 -1.83 15.86 24.41
C MET A 209 -1.41 15.76 22.94
N THR A 210 -2.39 15.97 22.07
CA THR A 210 -2.19 15.95 20.61
C THR A 210 -1.30 17.11 20.15
N SER A 211 -0.78 17.02 18.93
CA SER A 211 0.00 18.10 18.31
C SER A 211 -0.78 19.40 18.12
N GLU A 212 -2.10 19.36 18.25
CA GLU A 212 -3.01 20.52 18.16
C GLU A 212 -3.40 21.06 19.55
N GLY A 213 -2.75 20.57 20.62
CA GLY A 213 -2.97 21.04 22.00
C GLY A 213 -4.24 20.49 22.67
N LYS A 214 -4.93 19.53 22.04
CA LYS A 214 -6.09 18.86 22.65
C LYS A 214 -5.61 17.77 23.59
N THR A 215 -6.05 17.82 24.84
CA THR A 215 -5.84 16.74 25.83
C THR A 215 -7.03 15.80 25.80
N VAL A 216 -6.77 14.52 25.55
CA VAL A 216 -7.81 13.47 25.50
C VAL A 216 -7.33 12.23 26.26
N PRO A 217 -8.25 11.38 26.76
CA PRO A 217 -7.89 10.07 27.28
C PRO A 217 -7.22 9.23 26.19
N PHE A 218 -6.20 8.47 26.57
CA PHE A 218 -5.40 7.70 25.63
C PHE A 218 -6.07 6.37 25.31
N VAL A 219 -7.27 6.47 24.73
CA VAL A 219 -8.06 5.35 24.20
C VAL A 219 -7.91 5.33 22.69
N VAL A 220 -7.73 4.14 22.12
CA VAL A 220 -7.46 3.92 20.70
C VAL A 220 -8.48 2.93 20.16
N ARG A 221 -9.13 3.30 19.06
CA ARG A 221 -9.93 2.40 18.23
C ARG A 221 -8.99 1.68 17.27
N LEU A 222 -9.07 0.36 17.24
CA LEU A 222 -8.40 -0.52 16.30
C LEU A 222 -9.42 -1.12 15.34
N GLU A 223 -9.17 -1.01 14.05
CA GLU A 223 -9.87 -1.77 13.02
C GLU A 223 -8.90 -2.79 12.44
N THR A 224 -9.32 -4.05 12.38
CA THR A 224 -8.58 -5.15 11.73
C THR A 224 -9.48 -5.83 10.70
N GLY A 225 -8.98 -6.08 9.51
CA GLY A 225 -9.73 -6.77 8.45
C GLY A 225 -8.81 -7.22 7.32
N THR A 226 -9.37 -7.63 6.19
CA THR A 226 -8.60 -8.02 5.00
C THR A 226 -8.85 -7.14 3.79
N ILE A 227 -7.78 -6.73 3.13
CA ILE A 227 -7.73 -5.98 1.87
C ILE A 227 -6.58 -6.57 1.05
N ASN A 228 -6.79 -6.80 -0.25
CA ASN A 228 -5.77 -7.39 -1.13
C ASN A 228 -5.21 -8.74 -0.62
N ARG A 229 -6.10 -9.62 -0.10
CA ARG A 229 -5.77 -10.89 0.59
C ARG A 229 -4.86 -10.75 1.83
N ALA A 230 -4.65 -9.51 2.29
CA ALA A 230 -3.74 -9.16 3.37
C ALA A 230 -4.51 -8.69 4.60
N ILE A 231 -4.07 -9.09 5.80
CA ILE A 231 -4.59 -8.50 7.04
C ILE A 231 -4.06 -7.07 7.15
N TYR A 232 -4.96 -6.10 7.25
CA TYR A 232 -4.65 -4.69 7.52
C TYR A 232 -5.11 -4.28 8.92
N GLN A 233 -4.50 -3.22 9.43
CA GLN A 233 -4.96 -2.56 10.65
C GLN A 233 -4.95 -1.04 10.50
N THR A 234 -5.88 -0.38 11.18
CA THR A 234 -5.84 1.07 11.45
C THR A 234 -6.05 1.35 12.92
N ALA A 235 -5.28 2.29 13.48
CA ALA A 235 -5.35 2.75 14.85
C ALA A 235 -5.56 4.27 14.89
N VAL A 236 -6.58 4.73 15.63
CA VAL A 236 -6.91 6.15 15.78
C VAL A 236 -7.33 6.41 17.22
N LEU A 237 -6.98 7.57 17.79
CA LEU A 237 -7.56 7.99 19.08
C LEU A 237 -9.10 7.96 18.99
N ALA A 238 -9.75 7.40 20.01
CA ALA A 238 -11.20 7.25 20.05
C ALA A 238 -11.85 8.37 20.87
N ASP A 239 -13.04 8.80 20.45
CA ASP A 239 -13.91 9.61 21.28
C ASP A 239 -14.79 8.69 22.13
N GLN A 240 -14.89 8.94 23.43
CA GLN A 240 -15.70 8.11 24.35
C GLN A 240 -17.20 8.16 24.06
N ALA A 241 -17.67 9.24 23.43
CA ALA A 241 -19.09 9.47 23.17
C ALA A 241 -19.57 8.93 21.81
N SER A 242 -18.66 8.49 20.93
CA SER A 242 -19.02 7.97 19.59
C SER A 242 -18.25 6.69 19.27
N SER A 243 -18.99 5.59 19.15
CA SER A 243 -18.44 4.28 18.79
C SER A 243 -18.20 4.09 17.29
N SER A 244 -18.80 4.92 16.43
CA SER A 244 -18.67 4.82 14.98
C SER A 244 -18.34 6.18 14.36
N PRO A 245 -17.07 6.45 14.01
CA PRO A 245 -16.72 7.64 13.24
C PRO A 245 -17.37 7.58 11.85
N ASP A 246 -17.51 8.75 11.25
CA ASP A 246 -17.90 8.93 9.85
C ASP A 246 -16.97 9.96 9.19
N PRO A 247 -16.95 10.06 7.84
CA PRO A 247 -16.08 10.99 7.12
C PRO A 247 -16.20 12.48 7.47
N TRP A 248 -17.31 12.88 8.09
CA TRP A 248 -17.62 14.26 8.42
C TRP A 248 -17.36 14.58 9.90
N ASN A 249 -17.45 13.56 10.76
CA ASN A 249 -17.28 13.62 12.20
C ASN A 249 -16.16 12.65 12.67
N PRO A 250 -14.90 12.87 12.24
CA PRO A 250 -13.78 12.09 12.74
C PRO A 250 -13.57 12.31 14.25
N PRO A 251 -12.87 11.38 14.93
CA PRO A 251 -12.54 11.55 16.34
C PRO A 251 -11.82 12.86 16.63
N SER A 252 -12.24 13.55 17.69
CA SER A 252 -11.76 14.88 18.07
C SER A 252 -10.25 14.94 18.35
N GLY A 253 -9.68 13.81 18.79
CA GLY A 253 -8.24 13.63 19.02
C GLY A 253 -7.41 13.40 17.76
N TRP A 254 -8.02 13.14 16.60
CA TRP A 254 -7.28 12.95 15.34
C TRP A 254 -6.93 14.29 14.69
N ASN A 255 -5.63 14.54 14.48
CA ASN A 255 -5.05 15.74 13.89
C ASN A 255 -5.14 15.81 12.35
N GLY A 256 -5.95 14.94 11.74
CA GLY A 256 -6.14 14.88 10.29
C GLY A 256 -5.00 14.26 9.47
N ARG A 257 -3.93 13.77 10.09
CA ARG A 257 -2.78 13.18 9.39
C ARG A 257 -2.72 11.66 9.62
N LEU A 258 -2.32 10.93 8.59
CA LEU A 258 -2.14 9.48 8.62
C LEU A 258 -0.66 9.15 8.54
N VAL A 259 -0.16 8.29 9.43
CA VAL A 259 1.14 7.62 9.27
C VAL A 259 0.89 6.21 8.78
N TYR A 260 1.45 5.86 7.62
CA TYR A 260 1.41 4.50 7.09
C TYR A 260 2.72 3.79 7.44
N THR A 261 2.67 2.78 8.31
CA THR A 261 3.87 2.05 8.74
C THR A 261 4.17 0.89 7.82
N PHE A 262 5.43 0.80 7.38
CA PHE A 262 5.95 -0.22 6.48
C PHE A 262 6.97 -1.10 7.23
N GLY A 263 6.80 -2.41 7.11
CA GLY A 263 7.70 -3.38 7.73
C GLY A 263 8.91 -3.74 6.87
N GLY A 264 10.02 -4.08 7.53
CA GLY A 264 11.29 -4.44 6.90
C GLY A 264 11.35 -5.86 6.33
N GLY A 265 12.58 -6.27 5.99
CA GLY A 265 12.90 -7.57 5.39
C GLY A 265 12.62 -7.64 3.89
N CYS A 266 12.76 -8.84 3.32
CA CYS A 266 12.47 -9.13 1.91
C CYS A 266 12.36 -10.65 1.73
N GLU A 267 11.19 -11.12 1.33
CA GLU A 267 10.85 -12.52 1.05
C GLU A 267 10.10 -12.60 -0.29
N ALA A 268 9.72 -13.81 -0.75
CA ALA A 268 8.97 -14.00 -2.00
C ALA A 268 7.45 -13.75 -1.88
N GLY A 269 6.89 -13.81 -0.67
CA GLY A 269 5.55 -13.28 -0.38
C GLY A 269 4.32 -14.09 -0.83
N PHE A 270 4.44 -15.41 -0.96
CA PHE A 270 3.33 -16.32 -1.28
C PHE A 270 2.36 -16.59 -0.11
N PHE A 271 2.23 -15.70 0.88
CA PHE A 271 1.44 -16.01 2.09
C PHE A 271 0.83 -14.78 2.77
N GLN A 272 -0.32 -14.97 3.41
CA GLN A 272 -0.93 -13.97 4.29
C GLN A 272 -0.08 -13.80 5.56
N GLY A 273 0.39 -12.57 5.79
CA GLY A 273 1.34 -12.30 6.87
C GLY A 273 0.76 -12.44 8.27
N THR A 274 1.67 -12.55 9.24
CA THR A 274 1.38 -12.68 10.69
C THR A 274 1.58 -11.39 11.48
N SER A 275 2.05 -10.33 10.82
CA SER A 275 2.28 -9.02 11.46
C SER A 275 2.22 -7.87 10.46
N THR A 276 1.93 -6.67 10.94
CA THR A 276 2.02 -5.43 10.15
C THR A 276 3.29 -4.65 10.51
N GLY A 277 3.47 -3.46 9.93
CA GLY A 277 4.43 -2.44 10.37
C GLY A 277 4.15 -1.86 11.77
N ARG A 278 3.18 -2.44 12.50
CA ARG A 278 2.63 -2.00 13.80
C ARG A 278 1.85 -0.70 13.70
N VAL A 279 0.62 -0.71 14.23
CA VAL A 279 -0.24 0.49 14.29
C VAL A 279 -0.35 1.10 15.68
N LEU A 280 -0.14 0.31 16.74
CA LEU A 280 -0.09 0.79 18.12
C LEU A 280 1.26 1.45 18.41
N ARG A 281 1.36 2.73 18.05
CA ARG A 281 2.54 3.60 18.19
C ARG A 281 2.21 4.76 19.11
N ALA A 282 2.53 4.64 20.39
CA ALA A 282 2.11 5.60 21.41
C ALA A 282 2.61 7.03 21.14
N ASP A 283 3.81 7.17 20.57
CA ASP A 283 4.39 8.44 20.12
C ASP A 283 3.52 9.12 19.05
N MET A 284 3.11 8.36 18.02
CA MET A 284 2.33 8.87 16.90
C MET A 284 0.86 9.12 17.29
N LEU A 285 0.24 8.13 17.93
CA LEU A 285 -1.14 8.20 18.39
C LEU A 285 -1.32 9.30 19.43
N GLY A 286 -0.36 9.45 20.35
CA GLY A 286 -0.41 10.49 21.39
C GLY A 286 -0.35 11.90 20.80
N ALA A 287 0.43 12.11 19.73
CA ALA A 287 0.45 13.35 18.98
C ALA A 287 -0.80 13.56 18.09
N GLY A 288 -1.75 12.63 18.10
CA GLY A 288 -3.01 12.71 17.35
C GLY A 288 -2.94 12.20 15.92
N TYR A 289 -1.86 11.54 15.50
CA TYR A 289 -1.82 10.90 14.17
C TYR A 289 -2.67 9.62 14.18
N ALA A 290 -3.38 9.37 13.09
CA ALA A 290 -3.85 8.02 12.77
C ALA A 290 -2.68 7.17 12.27
N VAL A 291 -2.72 5.87 12.50
CA VAL A 291 -1.69 4.93 12.03
C VAL A 291 -2.33 3.77 11.28
N ALA A 292 -1.84 3.44 10.08
CA ALA A 292 -2.32 2.30 9.29
C ALA A 292 -1.16 1.44 8.80
N SER A 293 -1.44 0.17 8.56
CA SER A 293 -0.48 -0.77 7.97
C SER A 293 -1.16 -2.04 7.47
N SER A 294 -0.48 -2.81 6.63
CA SER A 294 -0.93 -4.12 6.16
C SER A 294 0.21 -5.13 6.14
N THR A 295 -0.14 -6.41 6.22
CA THR A 295 0.80 -7.53 6.16
C THR A 295 1.56 -7.59 4.83
N LEU A 296 0.94 -7.22 3.71
CA LEU A 296 1.64 -7.08 2.41
C LEU A 296 2.52 -5.81 2.34
N ASN A 297 2.37 -4.86 3.27
CA ASN A 297 3.29 -3.73 3.42
C ASN A 297 4.46 -4.00 4.38
N VAL A 298 4.70 -5.28 4.67
CA VAL A 298 5.92 -5.76 5.34
C VAL A 298 6.68 -6.57 4.30
N ASN A 299 7.82 -6.08 3.79
CA ASN A 299 8.51 -6.76 2.68
C ASN A 299 8.99 -8.18 3.02
N ALA A 300 9.18 -8.52 4.30
CA ALA A 300 9.40 -9.90 4.75
C ALA A 300 8.19 -10.84 4.53
N GLN A 301 7.06 -10.33 4.05
CA GLN A 301 5.81 -11.06 3.87
C GLN A 301 5.13 -10.72 2.54
N GLY A 302 5.27 -9.48 2.06
CA GLY A 302 4.66 -9.00 0.81
C GLY A 302 5.51 -9.12 -0.45
N GLY A 303 6.60 -9.90 -0.43
CA GLY A 303 7.26 -10.29 -1.68
C GLY A 303 8.30 -9.31 -2.23
N CYS A 304 8.62 -8.21 -1.52
CA CYS A 304 9.35 -7.08 -2.10
C CYS A 304 8.74 -6.55 -3.41
N ASN A 305 7.46 -6.83 -3.63
CA ASN A 305 6.73 -6.49 -4.83
C ASN A 305 6.14 -5.09 -4.65
N ASP A 306 6.70 -4.11 -5.37
CA ASP A 306 6.39 -2.70 -5.18
C ASP A 306 5.01 -2.29 -5.73
N PRO A 307 4.52 -2.76 -6.90
CA PRO A 307 3.11 -2.58 -7.27
C PRO A 307 2.13 -3.16 -6.25
N LEU A 308 2.38 -4.37 -5.75
CA LEU A 308 1.52 -5.02 -4.75
C LEU A 308 1.49 -4.23 -3.44
N SER A 309 2.65 -3.76 -2.99
CA SER A 309 2.75 -2.90 -1.81
C SER A 309 2.02 -1.57 -2.00
N ALA A 310 2.20 -0.92 -3.16
CA ALA A 310 1.52 0.34 -3.50
C ALA A 310 0.00 0.17 -3.53
N GLU A 311 -0.50 -0.82 -4.25
CA GLU A 311 -1.94 -1.14 -4.36
C GLU A 311 -2.55 -1.40 -2.98
N THR A 312 -1.91 -2.23 -2.16
CA THR A 312 -2.37 -2.50 -0.80
C THR A 312 -2.44 -1.22 0.03
N ALA A 313 -1.43 -0.37 -0.03
CA ALA A 313 -1.42 0.88 0.73
C ALA A 313 -2.48 1.88 0.25
N MET A 314 -2.76 1.92 -1.05
CA MET A 314 -3.85 2.70 -1.63
C MET A 314 -5.21 2.23 -1.13
N MET A 315 -5.51 0.94 -1.23
CA MET A 315 -6.79 0.36 -0.81
C MET A 315 -7.02 0.50 0.71
N VAL A 316 -5.97 0.34 1.54
CA VAL A 316 -6.08 0.58 2.98
C VAL A 316 -6.34 2.07 3.29
N LYS A 317 -5.74 2.97 2.51
CA LYS A 317 -5.96 4.42 2.64
C LYS A 317 -7.36 4.83 2.18
N GLU A 318 -7.90 4.20 1.14
CA GLU A 318 -9.30 4.33 0.71
C GLU A 318 -10.24 4.01 1.87
N ARG A 319 -10.09 2.79 2.43
CA ARG A 319 -10.88 2.34 3.57
C ARG A 319 -10.77 3.28 4.76
N PHE A 320 -9.57 3.76 5.06
CA PHE A 320 -9.37 4.73 6.14
C PHE A 320 -10.19 6.01 5.90
N ALA A 321 -10.19 6.54 4.67
CA ALA A 321 -10.90 7.76 4.35
C ALA A 321 -12.42 7.59 4.34
N GLU A 322 -12.94 6.42 3.99
CA GLU A 322 -14.37 6.11 4.06
C GLU A 322 -14.90 6.03 5.50
N VAL A 323 -14.03 5.75 6.47
CA VAL A 323 -14.37 5.68 7.89
C VAL A 323 -14.17 7.00 8.60
N TYR A 324 -13.08 7.70 8.30
CA TYR A 324 -12.65 8.88 9.06
C TYR A 324 -12.66 10.18 8.25
N GLY A 325 -12.73 10.10 6.93
CA GLY A 325 -12.54 11.21 6.01
C GLY A 325 -11.09 11.29 5.48
N PRO A 326 -10.85 12.02 4.39
CA PRO A 326 -9.57 12.02 3.71
C PRO A 326 -8.47 12.62 4.62
N PRO A 327 -7.31 11.94 4.77
CA PRO A 327 -6.15 12.52 5.45
C PRO A 327 -5.66 13.78 4.74
N LEU A 328 -5.24 14.78 5.51
CA LEU A 328 -4.49 15.93 4.98
C LEU A 328 -3.22 15.44 4.28
N HIS A 329 -2.42 14.65 4.98
CA HIS A 329 -1.23 14.00 4.45
C HIS A 329 -1.17 12.56 4.93
N THR A 330 -0.64 11.68 4.08
CA THR A 330 -0.19 10.35 4.46
C THR A 330 1.34 10.32 4.48
N ILE A 331 1.94 9.96 5.61
CA ILE A 331 3.39 9.91 5.82
C ILE A 331 3.82 8.46 5.95
N GLY A 332 4.72 8.00 5.08
CA GLY A 332 5.35 6.70 5.23
C GLY A 332 6.32 6.67 6.41
N SER A 333 6.38 5.56 7.14
CA SER A 333 7.38 5.33 8.19
C SER A 333 7.84 3.88 8.18
N GLY A 334 9.14 3.64 8.27
CA GLY A 334 9.69 2.28 8.22
C GLY A 334 11.17 2.23 7.88
N GLY A 335 11.80 1.09 8.09
CA GLY A 335 13.22 0.91 7.79
C GLY A 335 13.57 -0.36 7.05
N SER A 336 14.76 -0.42 6.47
CA SER A 336 15.22 -1.55 5.63
C SER A 336 14.26 -1.77 4.45
N GLY A 337 13.62 -2.94 4.32
CA GLY A 337 12.57 -3.17 3.33
C GLY A 337 11.40 -2.18 3.43
N GLY A 338 11.11 -1.65 4.62
CA GLY A 338 10.12 -0.60 4.80
C GLY A 338 10.56 0.74 4.19
N ALA A 339 11.87 1.02 4.14
CA ALA A 339 12.39 2.20 3.45
C ALA A 339 12.30 2.07 1.93
N MET A 340 12.59 0.88 1.37
CA MET A 340 12.42 0.60 -0.07
C MET A 340 10.98 0.88 -0.52
N GLN A 341 9.99 0.35 0.23
CA GLN A 341 8.57 0.56 -0.08
C GLN A 341 8.21 2.06 -0.11
N GLN A 342 8.64 2.83 0.89
CA GLN A 342 8.37 4.27 0.94
C GLN A 342 8.98 5.01 -0.26
N LEU A 343 10.22 4.69 -0.64
CA LEU A 343 10.89 5.34 -1.76
C LEU A 343 10.21 5.02 -3.09
N LEU A 344 9.90 3.74 -3.32
CA LEU A 344 9.25 3.28 -4.55
C LEU A 344 7.82 3.80 -4.66
N ILE A 345 7.03 3.73 -3.58
CA ILE A 345 5.65 4.23 -3.57
C ILE A 345 5.62 5.74 -3.78
N ALA A 346 6.45 6.52 -3.08
CA ALA A 346 6.47 7.97 -3.24
C ALA A 346 6.94 8.40 -4.64
N GLY A 347 7.87 7.66 -5.24
CA GLY A 347 8.43 7.97 -6.55
C GLY A 347 7.54 7.56 -7.72
N ALA A 348 6.86 6.41 -7.64
CA ALA A 348 6.12 5.82 -8.75
C ALA A 348 4.59 5.96 -8.64
N TYR A 349 4.05 6.16 -7.43
CA TYR A 349 2.60 6.17 -7.16
C TYR A 349 2.19 7.43 -6.41
N PRO A 350 2.24 8.62 -7.06
CA PRO A 350 1.94 9.89 -6.42
C PRO A 350 0.52 9.91 -5.87
N GLY A 351 0.36 10.42 -4.65
CA GLY A 351 -0.95 10.53 -3.98
C GLY A 351 -1.22 9.45 -2.94
N ILE A 352 -0.55 8.29 -2.98
CA ILE A 352 -0.65 7.28 -1.92
C ILE A 352 0.00 7.79 -0.64
N ILE A 353 1.27 8.19 -0.71
CA ILE A 353 2.01 8.86 0.38
C ILE A 353 2.51 10.23 -0.07
N ASN A 354 2.50 11.20 0.84
CA ASN A 354 2.87 12.60 0.61
C ASN A 354 4.20 12.99 1.28
N GLY A 355 4.70 12.15 2.18
CA GLY A 355 5.99 12.32 2.85
C GLY A 355 6.52 10.96 3.30
N ILE A 356 7.84 10.88 3.55
CA ILE A 356 8.51 9.64 3.94
C ILE A 356 9.42 9.88 5.14
N MET A 357 9.53 8.89 6.03
CA MET A 357 10.45 8.84 7.15
C MET A 357 11.24 7.52 7.13
N PRO A 358 12.09 7.29 6.11
CA PRO A 358 12.85 6.06 5.98
C PRO A 358 14.01 6.02 6.98
N THR A 359 14.34 4.81 7.43
CA THR A 359 15.55 4.51 8.22
C THR A 359 16.26 3.29 7.63
N LEU A 360 17.56 3.11 7.87
CA LEU A 360 18.32 1.96 7.32
C LEU A 360 18.08 1.79 5.81
N THR A 361 18.29 2.87 5.07
CA THR A 361 17.71 3.08 3.73
C THR A 361 18.42 2.28 2.64
N PHE A 362 17.62 1.68 1.75
CA PHE A 362 18.04 1.05 0.51
C PHE A 362 17.09 1.51 -0.61
N PRO A 363 17.57 1.70 -1.85
CA PRO A 363 16.73 2.22 -2.94
C PRO A 363 15.59 1.25 -3.31
N ASP A 364 15.93 -0.02 -3.53
CA ASP A 364 14.99 -1.07 -3.92
C ASP A 364 15.62 -2.46 -3.66
N ALA A 365 14.81 -3.53 -3.77
CA ALA A 365 15.26 -4.89 -3.53
C ALA A 365 16.23 -5.40 -4.61
N VAL A 366 15.97 -5.09 -5.88
CA VAL A 366 16.77 -5.59 -7.02
C VAL A 366 18.19 -5.04 -6.97
N THR A 367 18.34 -3.73 -6.81
CA THR A 367 19.64 -3.07 -6.70
C THR A 367 20.36 -3.49 -5.42
N TYR A 368 19.64 -3.70 -4.30
CA TYR A 368 20.25 -4.19 -3.06
C TYR A 368 20.83 -5.61 -3.21
N PHE A 369 20.18 -6.47 -3.98
CA PHE A 369 20.62 -7.87 -4.19
C PHE A 369 21.48 -8.06 -5.45
N ILE A 370 21.98 -7.01 -6.10
CA ILE A 370 22.73 -7.14 -7.36
C ILE A 370 23.99 -8.02 -7.25
N ASP A 371 24.68 -8.00 -6.10
CA ASP A 371 25.90 -8.80 -5.85
C ASP A 371 25.61 -10.24 -5.38
N THR A 372 24.34 -10.55 -5.09
CA THR A 372 23.93 -11.84 -4.53
C THR A 372 24.24 -13.03 -5.45
N PRO A 373 24.05 -12.96 -6.79
CA PRO A 373 24.48 -14.02 -7.70
C PRO A 373 25.96 -14.37 -7.51
N ASP A 374 26.86 -13.39 -7.52
CA ASP A 374 28.29 -13.64 -7.40
C ASP A 374 28.70 -14.19 -6.02
N CYS A 375 27.95 -13.84 -4.97
CA CYS A 375 28.11 -14.45 -3.64
C CYS A 375 27.66 -15.92 -3.60
N ARG A 376 26.70 -16.34 -4.44
CA ARG A 376 26.16 -17.72 -4.51
C ARG A 376 26.86 -18.58 -5.58
N LEU A 377 27.43 -17.97 -6.61
CA LEU A 377 28.01 -18.65 -7.78
C LEU A 377 29.42 -19.20 -7.55
N LEU A 378 29.86 -20.06 -8.48
CA LEU A 378 31.09 -20.84 -8.40
C LEU A 378 32.37 -20.00 -8.25
N LEU A 379 32.41 -18.77 -8.78
CA LEU A 379 33.61 -17.93 -8.75
C LEU A 379 34.08 -17.66 -7.31
N ARG A 380 33.17 -17.27 -6.41
CA ARG A 380 33.54 -16.97 -5.02
C ARG A 380 34.03 -18.22 -4.29
N ARG A 381 33.33 -19.34 -4.47
CA ARG A 381 33.74 -20.64 -3.91
C ARG A 381 35.13 -21.03 -4.42
N TYR A 382 35.34 -20.92 -5.72
CA TYR A 382 36.62 -21.19 -6.37
C TYR A 382 37.76 -20.33 -5.79
N LEU A 383 37.53 -19.02 -5.62
CA LEU A 383 38.55 -18.12 -5.08
C LEU A 383 38.84 -18.38 -3.60
N ASN A 384 37.85 -18.78 -2.81
CA ASN A 384 38.05 -19.13 -1.40
C ASN A 384 38.86 -20.41 -1.21
N ASP A 385 38.78 -21.36 -2.15
CA ASP A 385 39.56 -22.61 -2.13
C ASP A 385 41.02 -22.45 -2.61
N ARG A 386 41.46 -21.21 -2.90
CA ARG A 386 42.83 -20.89 -3.33
C ARG A 386 43.60 -20.12 -2.25
N PRO A 387 44.94 -20.25 -2.19
CA PRO A 387 45.79 -19.49 -1.27
C PRO A 387 45.99 -18.05 -1.76
N LEU A 388 44.88 -17.32 -1.96
CA LEU A 388 44.87 -15.91 -2.30
C LEU A 388 44.57 -15.08 -1.04
N ASP A 389 45.21 -13.92 -0.90
CA ASP A 389 44.86 -12.97 0.16
C ASP A 389 43.51 -12.27 -0.12
N GLU A 390 42.91 -11.65 0.91
CA GLU A 390 41.62 -10.97 0.77
C GLU A 390 41.68 -9.82 -0.25
N GLU A 391 42.83 -9.15 -0.39
CA GLU A 391 42.99 -8.01 -1.32
C GLU A 391 42.95 -8.46 -2.78
N THR A 392 43.66 -9.53 -3.11
CA THR A 392 43.63 -10.14 -4.44
C THR A 392 42.23 -10.59 -4.79
N LYS A 393 41.54 -11.25 -3.85
CA LYS A 393 40.16 -11.69 -4.04
C LYS A 393 39.22 -10.50 -4.25
N ARG A 394 39.37 -9.43 -3.45
CA ARG A 394 38.61 -8.17 -3.56
C ARG A 394 38.76 -7.55 -4.95
N VAL A 395 39.99 -7.47 -5.47
CA VAL A 395 40.27 -6.95 -6.82
C VAL A 395 39.64 -7.82 -7.91
N ILE A 396 39.76 -9.15 -7.81
CA ILE A 396 39.16 -10.08 -8.78
C ILE A 396 37.63 -9.99 -8.78
N GLY A 397 37.02 -9.96 -7.59
CA GLY A 397 35.57 -9.90 -7.43
C GLY A 397 34.98 -8.50 -7.58
N ALA A 398 35.80 -7.47 -7.81
CA ALA A 398 35.40 -6.06 -7.92
C ALA A 398 34.54 -5.52 -6.74
N TRP A 399 34.68 -6.11 -5.55
CA TRP A 399 33.91 -5.70 -4.38
C TRP A 399 34.62 -4.61 -3.56
N ALA A 400 33.85 -3.79 -2.86
CA ALA A 400 34.40 -2.83 -1.91
C ALA A 400 35.21 -3.53 -0.79
N THR A 401 34.76 -4.71 -0.35
CA THR A 401 35.51 -5.59 0.56
C THR A 401 35.25 -7.03 0.16
N TRP A 402 36.23 -7.93 0.32
CA TRP A 402 35.98 -9.36 0.08
C TRP A 402 34.86 -9.89 0.99
N ARG A 403 34.69 -9.30 2.18
CA ARG A 403 33.71 -9.69 3.20
C ARG A 403 32.29 -9.20 2.94
N THR A 404 32.00 -8.55 1.81
CA THR A 404 30.64 -8.08 1.48
C THR A 404 29.61 -9.22 1.56
N CYS A 405 29.96 -10.41 1.07
CA CYS A 405 29.05 -11.56 1.12
C CYS A 405 28.76 -12.05 2.55
N GLU A 406 29.73 -12.05 3.46
CA GLU A 406 29.56 -12.54 4.84
C GLU A 406 29.00 -11.46 5.78
N ASN A 407 29.50 -10.23 5.66
CA ASN A 407 29.20 -9.15 6.60
C ASN A 407 27.99 -8.32 6.17
N SER A 408 27.86 -8.00 4.88
CA SER A 408 26.76 -7.16 4.38
C SER A 408 25.55 -8.03 4.02
N LEU A 409 25.75 -9.05 3.20
CA LEU A 409 24.66 -9.91 2.71
C LEU A 409 24.39 -11.10 3.65
N GLY A 410 25.40 -11.67 4.31
CA GLY A 410 25.25 -12.79 5.22
C GLY A 410 24.61 -14.00 4.53
N PRO A 411 23.52 -14.59 5.06
CA PRO A 411 22.82 -15.71 4.40
C PRO A 411 21.93 -15.27 3.22
N ARG A 412 21.80 -13.95 2.97
CA ARG A 412 20.90 -13.40 1.95
C ARG A 412 21.28 -13.70 0.50
N PRO A 413 22.48 -14.20 0.13
CA PRO A 413 22.72 -14.68 -1.23
C PRO A 413 21.73 -15.76 -1.70
N ASN A 414 21.03 -16.42 -0.77
CA ASN A 414 19.98 -17.37 -1.11
C ASN A 414 18.66 -16.72 -1.55
N ARG A 415 18.47 -15.40 -1.37
CA ARG A 415 17.22 -14.69 -1.70
C ARG A 415 16.82 -14.75 -3.17
N ILE A 416 17.78 -14.97 -4.07
CA ILE A 416 17.53 -15.14 -5.50
C ILE A 416 17.37 -16.61 -5.91
N GLY A 417 17.58 -17.54 -4.96
CA GLY A 417 17.43 -18.96 -5.19
C GLY A 417 15.97 -19.38 -5.07
N PRO A 418 15.47 -20.27 -5.97
CA PRO A 418 14.09 -20.74 -5.90
C PRO A 418 13.81 -21.61 -4.67
N ASP A 419 14.85 -22.13 -4.03
CA ASP A 419 14.82 -23.00 -2.86
C ASP A 419 14.80 -22.26 -1.51
N ASN A 420 14.92 -20.93 -1.51
CA ASN A 420 15.01 -20.14 -0.29
C ASN A 420 13.63 -19.74 0.26
N CYS A 421 12.78 -20.73 0.52
CA CYS A 421 11.46 -20.47 1.08
C CYS A 421 11.51 -20.12 2.56
N PRO A 422 10.77 -19.08 3.00
CA PRO A 422 10.65 -18.78 4.42
C PRO A 422 9.96 -19.94 5.15
N ALA A 423 10.30 -20.12 6.42
CA ALA A 423 9.81 -21.22 7.23
C ALA A 423 8.28 -21.24 7.44
N VAL A 424 7.57 -20.19 7.01
CA VAL A 424 6.11 -20.09 7.00
C VAL A 424 5.45 -20.94 5.90
N ILE A 425 6.15 -21.21 4.80
CA ILE A 425 5.61 -22.00 3.68
C ILE A 425 5.70 -23.49 4.05
N PRO A 426 4.62 -24.29 3.94
CA PRO A 426 4.65 -25.73 4.17
C PRO A 426 5.77 -26.42 3.38
N VAL A 427 6.49 -27.36 4.00
CA VAL A 427 7.70 -27.95 3.39
C VAL A 427 7.36 -28.70 2.10
N GLU A 428 6.27 -29.45 2.12
CA GLU A 428 5.69 -30.19 1.01
C GLU A 428 5.29 -29.31 -0.18
N ALA A 429 5.02 -28.02 0.05
CA ALA A 429 4.65 -27.10 -1.02
C ALA A 429 5.86 -26.44 -1.70
N ARG A 430 7.06 -26.51 -1.10
CA ARG A 430 8.26 -25.82 -1.60
C ARG A 430 8.81 -26.52 -2.83
N TYR A 431 9.39 -25.73 -3.71
CA TYR A 431 10.16 -26.23 -4.83
C TYR A 431 11.31 -27.12 -4.36
N ASP A 432 11.35 -28.34 -4.88
CA ASP A 432 12.52 -29.22 -4.86
C ASP A 432 12.74 -29.78 -6.25
N ARG A 433 13.96 -29.73 -6.76
CA ARG A 433 14.25 -30.12 -8.16
C ARG A 433 13.96 -31.59 -8.49
N ILE A 434 13.90 -32.47 -7.49
CA ILE A 434 13.69 -33.92 -7.65
C ILE A 434 12.28 -34.29 -7.14
N GLU A 435 11.97 -33.92 -5.90
CA GLU A 435 10.78 -34.39 -5.19
C GLU A 435 9.53 -33.52 -5.48
N ASN A 436 9.72 -32.23 -5.79
CA ASN A 436 8.61 -31.32 -6.08
C ASN A 436 9.01 -30.22 -7.09
N PRO A 437 9.27 -30.57 -8.36
CA PRO A 437 9.80 -29.64 -9.35
C PRO A 437 8.80 -28.53 -9.74
N SER A 438 7.52 -28.71 -9.44
CA SER A 438 6.45 -27.73 -9.63
C SER A 438 6.12 -26.94 -8.36
N GLY A 439 6.83 -27.16 -7.25
CA GLY A 439 6.58 -26.49 -5.99
C GLY A 439 6.86 -24.99 -6.04
N VAL A 440 6.47 -24.30 -4.97
CA VAL A 440 6.63 -22.86 -4.80
C VAL A 440 8.11 -22.49 -4.83
N ARG A 441 8.46 -21.67 -5.81
CA ARG A 441 9.80 -21.10 -5.96
C ARG A 441 9.85 -19.79 -5.20
N CYS A 442 10.76 -19.67 -4.24
CA CYS A 442 10.77 -18.56 -3.29
C CYS A 442 11.94 -17.60 -3.52
N SER A 443 12.40 -17.44 -4.77
CA SER A 443 13.26 -16.31 -5.05
C SER A 443 12.44 -15.01 -4.96
N ILE A 444 13.10 -13.90 -4.66
CA ILE A 444 12.45 -12.58 -4.70
C ILE A 444 11.86 -12.28 -6.09
N TYR A 445 12.45 -12.80 -7.18
CA TYR A 445 11.96 -12.60 -8.54
C TYR A 445 10.68 -13.39 -8.82
N ASP A 446 10.54 -14.60 -8.25
CA ASP A 446 9.31 -15.38 -8.35
C ASP A 446 8.15 -14.67 -7.61
N GLY A 447 8.45 -14.01 -6.49
CA GLY A 447 7.51 -13.14 -5.75
C GLY A 447 7.14 -11.84 -6.49
N MET A 448 8.04 -11.37 -7.36
CA MET A 448 7.86 -10.20 -8.22
C MET A 448 7.47 -10.60 -9.65
N ARG A 449 6.85 -11.77 -9.85
CA ARG A 449 6.50 -12.26 -11.20
C ARG A 449 5.57 -11.33 -11.97
N SER A 450 4.73 -10.53 -11.29
CA SER A 450 3.90 -9.52 -11.95
C SER A 450 4.69 -8.32 -12.47
N VAL A 451 5.89 -8.09 -11.94
CA VAL A 451 6.83 -7.04 -12.37
C VAL A 451 7.68 -7.52 -13.55
N PHE A 452 8.26 -8.72 -13.44
CA PHE A 452 9.23 -9.21 -14.43
C PHE A 452 8.62 -10.13 -15.50
N GLY A 453 7.41 -10.63 -15.30
CA GLY A 453 6.83 -11.69 -16.10
C GLY A 453 7.44 -13.06 -15.83
N THR A 454 6.97 -14.07 -16.56
CA THR A 454 7.54 -15.42 -16.55
C THR A 454 7.87 -15.86 -17.97
N GLN A 455 8.97 -16.59 -18.13
CA GLN A 455 9.35 -17.21 -19.40
C GLN A 455 9.84 -18.63 -19.14
N LYS A 456 9.29 -19.60 -19.89
CA LYS A 456 9.86 -20.93 -19.96
C LYS A 456 11.01 -20.91 -20.95
N TYR A 457 12.22 -21.12 -20.47
CA TYR A 457 13.34 -21.41 -21.34
C TYR A 457 13.29 -22.88 -21.70
N GLU A 458 13.52 -23.22 -22.98
CA GLU A 458 13.80 -24.60 -23.37
C GLU A 458 15.01 -25.09 -22.55
N GLU A 459 14.98 -26.36 -22.12
CA GLU A 459 16.12 -26.93 -21.40
C GLU A 459 17.40 -26.70 -22.21
N ILE A 460 18.31 -25.89 -21.67
CA ILE A 460 19.67 -25.82 -22.18
C ILE A 460 20.30 -27.14 -21.79
N THR A 461 20.18 -28.15 -22.67
CA THR A 461 20.98 -29.36 -22.55
C THR A 461 22.42 -28.90 -22.78
N PRO A 462 23.29 -28.85 -21.75
CA PRO A 462 24.67 -28.48 -21.99
C PRO A 462 25.24 -29.56 -22.89
N THR A 463 25.47 -29.24 -24.15
CA THR A 463 26.17 -30.17 -25.04
C THR A 463 27.63 -30.10 -24.58
N PRO A 464 28.20 -31.15 -23.98
CA PRO A 464 29.61 -31.12 -23.64
C PRO A 464 30.38 -30.89 -24.94
N THR A 465 31.06 -29.75 -25.05
CA THR A 465 32.09 -29.56 -26.07
C THR A 465 33.20 -30.55 -25.77
N VAL A 466 33.30 -31.57 -26.64
CA VAL A 466 34.32 -32.62 -26.61
C VAL A 466 35.70 -32.03 -26.83
#